data_AF-A0AAV5QJW3-F1
#
_entry.id   AF-A0AAV5QJW3-F1
#
_cell.length_a   1.000
_cell.length_b   1.000
_cell.length_c   1.000
_cell.angle_alpha   90.00
_cell.angle_beta   90.00
_cell.angle_gamma   90.00
#
_symmetry.space_group_name_H-M   'P 1'
#
loop_
_entity.id
_entity.type
_entity.pdbx_description
1 polymer ?
#
loop_
_entity_poly.entity_id
_entity_poly.type
_entity_poly.pdbx_seq_one_letter_code
_entity_poly.pdbx_strand_id
1 'polypeptide(L)'
;MESGKSVSEGNSKGFVFPSIYYFPPFFTKQPNQRAFESQIRNWGQLIVEYCKYHKIWAINKNGSIVSKGIIGSNEVVSDDRPSAGDNISNNNNEDNNTNNGDDDDGEGHHSPDDGNVSERLELFNNTKINRHLKIEFIEEIFKYMVTNNMSGWHNQDILNNYQRKSDSRDSIIVYWKTPDDWAAMILEFIESTGNSGSIMTLYELTLGEMVRGQEFYGLHPFLLHQSLQVLVNQNRAQLMKDENGVVAGMKII
;
A
#
# COMPACT_ATOMS: atom_id res chain seq x y z
N MET A 1 -31.67 41.84 3.49
CA MET A 1 -30.38 41.99 4.21
C MET A 1 -30.66 41.39 5.58
N GLU A 2 -30.18 40.21 5.94
CA GLU A 2 -28.82 39.72 5.87
C GLU A 2 -28.83 38.19 5.92
N SER A 3 -27.92 37.60 5.16
CA SER A 3 -27.70 36.17 4.95
C SER A 3 -26.90 35.55 6.10
N GLY A 4 -27.49 34.56 6.78
CA GLY A 4 -26.76 33.65 7.67
C GLY A 4 -26.43 32.33 6.97
N LYS A 5 -25.27 32.27 6.31
CA LYS A 5 -24.64 31.01 5.87
C LYS A 5 -24.26 30.20 7.13
N SER A 6 -24.82 29.01 7.31
CA SER A 6 -24.22 27.97 8.14
C SER A 6 -23.42 27.03 7.23
N VAL A 7 -22.15 27.38 7.03
CA VAL A 7 -21.09 26.46 6.57
C VAL A 7 -20.33 26.00 7.83
N SER A 8 -19.73 24.81 7.76
CA SER A 8 -18.92 24.06 8.75
C SER A 8 -19.74 23.15 9.67
N GLU A 9 -19.43 21.87 9.86
CA GLU A 9 -18.09 21.30 10.09
C GLU A 9 -17.95 19.87 9.53
N GLY A 10 -16.86 19.61 8.81
CA GLY A 10 -16.36 18.26 8.59
C GLY A 10 -15.78 17.73 9.90
N ASN A 11 -16.36 16.66 10.42
CA ASN A 11 -15.96 16.07 11.69
C ASN A 11 -14.63 15.31 11.53
N SER A 12 -13.51 15.93 11.87
CA SER A 12 -12.18 15.33 11.99
C SER A 12 -12.06 14.48 13.28
N LYS A 13 -12.96 13.50 13.45
CA LYS A 13 -12.81 12.50 14.52
C LYS A 13 -11.81 11.46 14.06
N GLY A 14 -10.61 11.50 14.63
CA GLY A 14 -9.59 10.46 14.48
C GLY A 14 -10.12 9.06 14.77
N PHE A 15 -9.36 8.02 14.39
CA PHE A 15 -9.74 6.62 14.62
C PHE A 15 -10.03 6.39 16.11
N VAL A 16 -11.19 5.78 16.41
CA VAL A 16 -11.59 5.45 17.78
C VAL A 16 -11.26 3.99 18.05
N PHE A 17 -10.27 3.75 18.91
CA PHE A 17 -9.92 2.40 19.33
C PHE A 17 -11.03 1.77 20.20
N PRO A 18 -11.29 0.46 20.04
CA PRO A 18 -12.28 -0.24 20.87
C PRO A 18 -11.81 -0.30 22.33
N SER A 19 -12.74 -0.43 23.28
CA SER A 19 -12.42 -0.45 24.72
C SER A 19 -11.40 -1.53 25.10
N ILE A 20 -11.43 -2.69 24.43
CA ILE A 20 -10.48 -3.79 24.66
C ILE A 20 -9.02 -3.40 24.34
N TYR A 21 -8.80 -2.42 23.46
CA TYR A 21 -7.47 -1.89 23.17
C TYR A 21 -6.82 -1.17 24.36
N TYR A 22 -7.61 -0.77 25.37
CA TYR A 22 -7.10 -0.17 26.61
C TYR A 22 -6.97 -1.19 27.75
N PHE A 23 -7.17 -2.48 27.47
CA PHE A 23 -7.04 -3.55 28.45
C PHE A 23 -5.63 -4.15 28.41
N PRO A 24 -4.78 -4.01 29.46
CA PRO A 24 -3.37 -4.43 29.39
C PRO A 24 -3.13 -5.89 29.00
N PRO A 25 -3.94 -6.88 29.45
CA PRO A 25 -3.79 -8.27 29.00
C PRO A 25 -4.03 -8.47 27.50
N PHE A 26 -4.71 -7.55 26.80
CA PHE A 26 -4.94 -7.65 25.36
C PHE A 26 -3.63 -7.65 24.54
N PHE A 27 -2.55 -7.06 25.07
CA PHE A 27 -1.22 -7.01 24.42
C PHE A 27 -0.33 -8.21 24.78
N THR A 28 -0.80 -9.15 25.60
CA THR A 28 -0.04 -10.33 26.01
C THR A 28 -0.80 -11.58 25.61
N LYS A 29 -0.13 -12.52 24.92
CA LYS A 29 -0.72 -13.79 24.52
C LYS A 29 -1.38 -14.49 25.70
N GLN A 30 -2.68 -14.73 25.60
CA GLN A 30 -3.42 -15.39 26.68
C GLN A 30 -3.07 -16.90 26.73
N PRO A 31 -2.82 -17.47 27.92
CA PRO A 31 -2.50 -18.91 28.05
C PRO A 31 -3.73 -19.80 27.87
N ASN A 32 -4.93 -19.26 28.10
CA ASN A 32 -6.18 -19.99 27.91
C ASN A 32 -6.60 -19.95 26.43
N GLN A 33 -6.84 -21.12 25.83
CA GLN A 33 -7.16 -21.25 24.41
C GLN A 33 -8.40 -20.44 23.98
N ARG A 34 -9.49 -20.49 24.74
CA ARG A 34 -10.73 -19.75 24.41
C ARG A 34 -10.50 -18.23 24.48
N ALA A 35 -9.77 -17.78 25.51
CA ALA A 35 -9.42 -16.37 25.64
C ALA A 35 -8.49 -15.91 24.51
N PHE A 36 -7.52 -16.75 24.13
CA PHE A 36 -6.61 -16.50 23.02
C PHE A 36 -7.33 -16.42 21.67
N GLU A 37 -8.28 -17.32 21.40
CA GLU A 37 -9.12 -17.29 20.19
C GLU A 37 -9.95 -16.00 20.11
N SER A 38 -10.53 -15.55 21.23
CA SER A 38 -11.22 -14.27 21.24
C SER A 38 -10.26 -13.09 21.07
N GLN A 39 -9.07 -13.17 21.68
CA GLN A 39 -8.05 -12.12 21.60
C GLN A 39 -7.56 -11.94 20.16
N ILE A 40 -7.18 -13.03 19.49
CA ILE A 40 -6.62 -12.97 18.13
C ILE A 40 -7.66 -12.53 17.10
N ARG A 41 -8.93 -12.93 17.29
CA ARG A 41 -10.06 -12.43 16.49
C ARG A 41 -10.24 -10.93 16.65
N ASN A 42 -10.25 -10.43 17.89
CA ASN A 42 -10.40 -9.01 18.17
C ASN A 42 -9.22 -8.20 17.61
N TRP A 43 -7.99 -8.73 17.65
CA TRP A 43 -6.85 -8.13 16.99
C TRP A 43 -7.00 -8.08 15.47
N GLY A 44 -7.41 -9.18 14.84
CA GLY A 44 -7.66 -9.22 13.40
C GLY A 44 -8.70 -8.18 12.96
N GLN A 45 -9.82 -8.07 13.70
CA GLN A 45 -10.84 -7.05 13.44
C GLN A 45 -10.30 -5.63 13.60
N LEU A 46 -9.59 -5.36 14.69
CA LEU A 46 -8.98 -4.06 14.94
C LEU A 46 -8.01 -3.66 13.82
N ILE A 47 -7.17 -4.60 13.34
CA ILE A 47 -6.24 -4.33 12.24
C ILE A 47 -7.01 -3.96 10.97
N VAL A 48 -8.06 -4.71 10.61
CA VAL A 48 -8.90 -4.41 9.43
C VAL A 48 -9.53 -3.03 9.55
N GLU A 49 -10.15 -2.72 10.69
CA GLU A 49 -10.82 -1.43 10.93
C GLU A 49 -9.84 -0.26 10.88
N TYR A 50 -8.69 -0.40 11.55
CA TYR A 50 -7.64 0.61 11.57
C TYR A 50 -7.08 0.86 10.17
N CYS A 51 -6.71 -0.21 9.46
CA CYS A 51 -6.16 -0.10 8.11
C CYS A 51 -7.17 0.49 7.13
N LYS A 52 -8.45 0.09 7.20
CA LYS A 52 -9.51 0.66 6.38
C LYS A 52 -9.71 2.15 6.65
N TYR A 53 -9.75 2.57 7.92
CA TYR A 53 -9.90 3.98 8.29
C TYR A 53 -8.75 4.85 7.77
N HIS A 54 -7.50 4.37 7.91
CA HIS A 54 -6.31 5.11 7.49
C HIS A 54 -5.92 4.91 6.01
N LYS A 55 -6.75 4.19 5.24
CA LYS A 55 -6.47 3.81 3.84
C LYS A 55 -5.12 3.11 3.66
N ILE A 56 -4.79 2.23 4.59
CA ILE A 56 -3.60 1.39 4.55
C ILE A 56 -3.97 0.03 3.96
N TRP A 57 -3.21 -0.41 2.97
CA TRP A 57 -3.38 -1.72 2.36
C TRP A 57 -2.40 -2.73 2.90
N ALA A 58 -1.13 -2.36 3.12
CA ALA A 58 -0.13 -3.31 3.61
C ALA A 58 0.63 -2.79 4.82
N ILE A 59 0.88 -3.68 5.77
CA ILE A 59 1.62 -3.43 7.01
C ILE A 59 2.62 -4.57 7.27
N ASN A 60 3.71 -4.26 7.96
CA ASN A 60 4.68 -5.27 8.38
C ASN A 60 4.62 -5.55 9.88
N LYS A 61 5.30 -6.63 10.31
CA LYS A 61 5.35 -7.05 11.73
C LYS A 61 6.04 -6.06 12.66
N ASN A 62 6.77 -5.08 12.13
CA ASN A 62 7.39 -3.99 12.89
C ASN A 62 6.41 -2.84 13.16
N GLY A 63 5.18 -2.94 12.64
CA GLY A 63 4.20 -1.87 12.73
C GLY A 63 4.48 -0.71 11.79
N SER A 64 5.21 -0.91 10.70
CA SER A 64 5.35 0.12 9.65
C SER A 64 4.33 -0.10 8.54
N ILE A 65 3.90 1.01 7.96
CA ILE A 65 3.10 1.00 6.72
C ILE A 65 4.00 0.58 5.57
N VAL A 66 3.57 -0.44 4.81
CA VAL A 66 4.24 -0.90 3.60
C VAL A 66 3.60 -0.31 2.35
N SER A 67 2.27 -0.17 2.35
CA SER A 67 1.54 0.43 1.22
C SER A 67 0.25 1.10 1.68
N LYS A 68 0.02 2.35 1.23
CA LYS A 68 -1.27 3.08 1.33
C LYS A 68 -2.11 2.97 0.05
N GLY A 69 -1.72 2.12 -0.91
CA GLY A 69 -2.44 1.92 -2.18
C GLY A 69 -1.88 2.80 -3.29
N ILE A 70 -2.55 2.78 -4.46
CA ILE A 70 -2.23 3.70 -5.55
C ILE A 70 -2.82 5.07 -5.17
N ILE A 71 -2.13 5.79 -4.31
CA ILE A 71 -2.27 7.25 -4.32
C ILE A 71 -1.54 7.67 -5.59
N GLY A 72 -2.27 8.17 -6.58
CA GLY A 72 -1.69 8.79 -7.76
C GLY A 72 -0.89 10.03 -7.34
N SER A 73 0.34 9.82 -6.91
CA SER A 73 1.43 10.78 -6.76
C SER A 73 2.55 10.10 -5.96
N ASN A 74 3.44 9.42 -6.66
CA ASN A 74 4.87 9.59 -6.45
C ASN A 74 5.51 9.59 -7.83
N GLU A 75 5.59 10.82 -8.34
CA GLU A 75 6.71 11.35 -9.12
C GLU A 75 7.22 10.47 -10.26
N VAL A 76 6.60 10.68 -11.42
CA VAL A 76 7.44 10.91 -12.59
C VAL A 76 8.35 12.08 -12.22
N VAL A 77 9.57 11.78 -11.76
CA VAL A 77 10.68 12.70 -11.98
C VAL A 77 10.79 12.74 -13.49
N SER A 78 10.19 13.78 -14.08
CA SER A 78 10.52 14.20 -15.42
C SER A 78 12.02 14.48 -15.39
N ASP A 79 12.80 13.52 -15.88
CA ASP A 79 14.09 13.80 -16.49
C ASP A 79 13.80 14.67 -17.72
N ASP A 80 13.46 15.94 -17.47
CA ASP A 80 13.59 17.02 -18.44
C ASP A 80 15.10 17.27 -18.58
N ARG A 81 15.80 16.33 -19.22
CA ARG A 81 17.04 16.65 -19.93
C ARG A 81 16.61 17.26 -21.25
N PRO A 82 16.87 18.55 -21.50
CA PRO A 82 16.81 19.06 -22.85
C PRO A 82 17.91 18.36 -23.66
N SER A 83 17.48 17.61 -24.67
CA SER A 83 18.36 17.16 -25.74
C SER A 83 18.92 18.38 -26.47
N ALA A 84 20.11 18.81 -26.07
CA ALA A 84 20.92 19.74 -26.85
C ALA A 84 21.73 18.91 -27.85
N GLY A 85 21.23 18.88 -29.08
CA GLY A 85 22.01 18.48 -30.24
C GLY A 85 23.21 19.41 -30.45
N ASP A 86 24.23 18.84 -31.06
CA ASP A 86 25.54 19.41 -31.37
C ASP A 86 25.51 20.86 -31.90
N ASN A 87 26.47 21.68 -31.45
CA ASN A 87 27.32 22.45 -32.36
C ASN A 87 28.59 23.01 -31.70
N ILE A 88 29.68 22.79 -32.43
CA ILE A 88 31.07 23.22 -32.22
C ILE A 88 31.21 24.75 -32.39
N SER A 89 31.97 25.44 -31.53
CA SER A 89 33.04 26.38 -31.95
C SER A 89 33.84 27.02 -30.79
N ASN A 90 35.14 27.05 -31.04
CA ASN A 90 36.27 27.65 -30.31
C ASN A 90 36.08 29.11 -29.85
N ASN A 91 36.67 29.50 -28.72
CA ASN A 91 37.97 30.22 -28.68
C ASN A 91 38.36 30.71 -27.26
N ASN A 92 39.64 30.46 -26.94
CA ASN A 92 40.60 31.14 -26.07
C ASN A 92 40.19 32.44 -25.35
N ASN A 93 40.52 32.52 -24.05
CA ASN A 93 41.60 33.44 -23.62
C ASN A 93 42.10 33.14 -22.20
N GLU A 94 43.41 33.33 -22.08
CA GLU A 94 44.26 33.29 -20.90
C GLU A 94 43.86 34.36 -19.87
N ASP A 95 44.09 34.09 -18.57
CA ASP A 95 44.91 34.98 -17.74
C ASP A 95 45.26 34.35 -16.38
N ASN A 96 46.50 34.61 -15.99
CA ASN A 96 47.24 34.05 -14.86
C ASN A 96 46.81 34.61 -13.49
N ASN A 97 47.03 33.86 -12.40
CA ASN A 97 48.19 34.04 -11.50
C ASN A 97 47.93 33.76 -9.99
N THR A 98 48.82 32.93 -9.42
CA THR A 98 49.46 32.95 -8.08
C THR A 98 48.72 32.71 -6.74
N ASN A 99 49.20 31.64 -6.09
CA ASN A 99 49.79 31.52 -4.74
C ASN A 99 48.93 31.36 -3.46
N ASN A 100 49.08 30.16 -2.89
CA ASN A 100 49.48 29.78 -1.51
C ASN A 100 48.77 30.37 -0.29
N GLY A 101 48.32 29.46 0.59
CA GLY A 101 48.11 29.70 2.02
C GLY A 101 47.52 28.47 2.71
N ASP A 102 48.29 27.89 3.62
CA ASP A 102 47.90 26.85 4.59
C ASP A 102 46.85 27.35 5.61
N ASP A 103 46.37 26.42 6.46
CA ASP A 103 45.55 26.60 7.67
C ASP A 103 44.03 26.80 7.37
N ASP A 104 43.02 26.28 8.07
CA ASP A 104 42.84 25.54 9.32
C ASP A 104 41.35 25.10 9.35
N ASP A 105 41.04 24.18 10.27
CA ASP A 105 39.73 23.94 10.88
C ASP A 105 38.53 23.43 10.06
N GLY A 106 38.04 22.27 10.51
CA GLY A 106 36.91 21.57 9.92
C GLY A 106 35.54 22.07 10.35
N GLU A 107 34.55 21.75 9.53
CA GLU A 107 33.21 21.41 9.99
C GLU A 107 32.71 20.20 9.21
N GLY A 108 32.30 19.17 9.94
CA GLY A 108 31.69 17.99 9.37
C GLY A 108 30.40 18.34 8.66
N HIS A 109 30.35 18.09 7.36
CA HIS A 109 29.11 18.02 6.60
C HIS A 109 28.18 16.98 7.23
N HIS A 110 27.26 17.45 8.08
CA HIS A 110 26.01 16.75 8.34
C HIS A 110 25.27 16.68 7.01
N SER A 111 25.27 15.49 6.40
CA SER A 111 24.32 15.18 5.33
C SER A 111 22.90 15.51 5.83
N PRO A 112 22.05 16.14 5.02
CA PRO A 112 20.63 16.20 5.31
C PRO A 112 20.13 14.77 5.40
N ASP A 113 19.69 14.38 6.60
CA ASP A 113 18.90 13.18 6.84
C ASP A 113 17.59 13.36 6.04
N ASP A 114 17.59 12.86 4.79
CA ASP A 114 16.42 12.75 3.95
C ASP A 114 15.45 11.78 4.62
N GLY A 115 14.66 12.35 5.52
CA GLY A 115 13.71 11.70 6.41
C GLY A 115 12.61 10.98 5.65
N ASN A 116 12.90 9.78 5.19
CA ASN A 116 11.90 8.73 5.08
C ASN A 116 11.54 8.28 6.50
N VAL A 117 10.78 9.12 7.21
CA VAL A 117 10.18 8.77 8.49
C VAL A 117 9.16 7.68 8.18
N SER A 118 9.60 6.42 8.24
CA SER A 118 8.72 5.27 8.14
C SER A 118 7.63 5.43 9.21
N GLU A 119 6.44 5.86 8.79
CA GLU A 119 5.30 6.13 9.68
C GLU A 119 5.00 4.86 10.47
N ARG A 120 5.42 4.84 11.74
CA ARG A 120 5.13 3.74 12.65
C ARG A 120 3.70 3.85 13.12
N LEU A 121 2.99 2.74 13.04
CA LEU A 121 1.62 2.60 13.50
C LEU A 121 1.58 2.60 15.03
N GLU A 122 0.70 3.42 15.59
CA GLU A 122 0.30 3.30 17.00
C GLU A 122 -0.47 1.99 17.26
N LEU A 123 -0.90 1.29 16.20
CA LEU A 123 -1.71 0.07 16.26
C LEU A 123 -1.15 -1.03 17.18
N PHE A 124 0.17 -1.26 17.18
CA PHE A 124 0.80 -2.32 17.99
C PHE A 124 1.47 -1.81 19.27
N ASN A 125 1.42 -0.50 19.52
CA ASN A 125 2.02 0.14 20.69
C ASN A 125 1.06 1.16 21.31
N ASN A 126 0.46 0.79 22.44
CA ASN A 126 -0.41 1.65 23.22
C ASN A 126 0.37 2.32 24.35
N THR A 127 0.78 3.57 24.12
CA THR A 127 1.50 4.40 25.10
C THR A 127 0.65 4.77 26.30
N LYS A 128 -0.68 4.89 26.16
CA LYS A 128 -1.61 5.27 27.25
C LYS A 128 -1.66 4.25 28.38
N ILE A 129 -1.42 2.97 28.07
CA ILE A 129 -1.34 1.90 29.08
C ILE A 129 0.06 1.28 29.19
N ASN A 130 1.05 1.87 28.51
CA ASN A 130 2.43 1.39 28.43
C ASN A 130 2.53 -0.11 28.06
N ARG A 131 1.89 -0.47 26.94
CA ARG A 131 1.89 -1.84 26.40
C ARG A 131 2.13 -1.85 24.91
N HIS A 132 2.87 -2.86 24.45
CA HIS A 132 3.10 -3.14 23.04
C HIS A 132 2.99 -4.64 22.78
N LEU A 133 2.63 -5.01 21.55
CA LEU A 133 2.68 -6.40 21.11
C LEU A 133 4.12 -6.82 20.84
N LYS A 134 4.44 -8.06 21.21
CA LYS A 134 5.68 -8.71 20.78
C LYS A 134 5.55 -9.18 19.33
N ILE A 135 6.65 -9.15 18.58
CA ILE A 135 6.69 -9.57 17.16
C ILE A 135 6.15 -11.00 16.98
N GLU A 136 6.55 -11.93 17.85
CA GLU A 136 6.06 -13.32 17.84
C GLU A 136 4.53 -13.41 17.88
N PHE A 137 3.89 -12.55 18.67
CA PHE A 137 2.43 -12.52 18.76
C PHE A 137 1.80 -11.83 17.55
N ILE A 138 2.45 -10.81 16.98
CA ILE A 138 2.03 -10.18 15.71
C ILE A 138 2.06 -11.21 14.56
N GLU A 139 3.09 -12.06 14.50
CA GLU A 139 3.19 -13.14 13.50
C GLU A 139 2.05 -14.16 13.63
N GLU A 140 1.62 -14.48 14.86
CA GLU A 140 0.45 -15.33 15.10
C GLU A 140 -0.83 -14.64 14.64
N ILE A 141 -1.01 -13.36 14.96
CA ILE A 141 -2.17 -12.56 14.49
C ILE A 141 -2.21 -12.55 12.95
N PHE A 142 -1.08 -12.30 12.28
CA PHE A 142 -1.00 -12.31 10.81
C PHE A 142 -1.34 -13.68 10.23
N LYS A 143 -0.80 -14.77 10.79
CA LYS A 143 -1.18 -16.13 10.39
C LYS A 143 -2.67 -16.39 10.55
N TYR A 144 -3.27 -15.93 11.65
CA TYR A 144 -4.71 -16.04 11.87
C TYR A 144 -5.49 -15.26 10.82
N MET A 145 -5.13 -14.00 10.56
CA MET A 145 -5.81 -13.17 9.57
C MET A 145 -5.75 -13.78 8.17
N VAL A 146 -4.60 -14.32 7.76
CA VAL A 146 -4.45 -15.03 6.48
C VAL A 146 -5.32 -16.28 6.42
N THR A 147 -5.30 -17.09 7.47
CA THR A 147 -6.12 -18.32 7.55
C THR A 147 -7.62 -18.03 7.51
N ASN A 148 -8.06 -16.86 8.01
CA ASN A 148 -9.47 -16.47 8.09
C ASN A 148 -9.90 -15.54 6.94
N ASN A 149 -9.14 -15.46 5.85
CA ASN A 149 -9.43 -14.62 4.69
C ASN A 149 -9.64 -13.12 5.02
N MET A 150 -8.95 -12.62 6.04
CA MET A 150 -8.93 -11.20 6.41
C MET A 150 -7.73 -10.46 5.82
N SER A 151 -6.75 -11.21 5.32
CA SER A 151 -5.52 -10.68 4.72
C SER A 151 -4.85 -11.71 3.83
N GLY A 152 -3.91 -11.27 2.99
CA GLY A 152 -2.95 -12.13 2.31
C GLY A 152 -1.52 -11.80 2.75
N TRP A 153 -0.58 -12.71 2.51
CA TRP A 153 0.84 -12.36 2.61
C TRP A 153 1.18 -11.35 1.52
N HIS A 154 1.71 -10.19 1.89
CA HIS A 154 2.04 -9.17 0.92
C HIS A 154 3.34 -9.54 0.21
N ASN A 155 3.31 -9.50 -1.11
CA ASN A 155 4.47 -9.69 -1.97
C ASN A 155 4.46 -8.58 -3.02
N GLN A 156 5.44 -7.68 -2.93
CA GLN A 156 5.54 -6.53 -3.82
C GLN A 156 5.87 -6.93 -5.27
N ASP A 157 6.37 -8.14 -5.50
CA ASP A 157 6.93 -8.57 -6.78
C ASP A 157 5.93 -9.30 -7.72
N ILE A 158 4.64 -9.31 -7.37
CA ILE A 158 3.60 -9.97 -8.18
C ILE A 158 3.51 -9.42 -9.60
N LEU A 159 3.79 -8.13 -9.80
CA LEU A 159 3.77 -7.52 -11.13
C LEU A 159 4.99 -7.91 -11.98
N ASN A 160 6.06 -8.44 -11.39
CA ASN A 160 7.28 -8.84 -12.13
C ASN A 160 7.41 -10.37 -12.23
N ASN A 161 6.29 -11.11 -12.32
CA ASN A 161 6.29 -12.58 -12.37
C ASN A 161 7.02 -13.27 -11.20
N TYR A 162 7.03 -12.67 -10.01
CA TYR A 162 7.71 -13.24 -8.85
C TYR A 162 9.20 -13.50 -9.07
N GLN A 163 9.88 -12.70 -9.91
CA GLN A 163 11.32 -12.79 -10.14
C GLN A 163 12.13 -12.72 -8.83
N ARG A 164 11.65 -11.98 -7.83
CA ARG A 164 12.11 -12.00 -6.45
C ARG A 164 11.25 -12.95 -5.63
N LYS A 165 11.83 -14.10 -5.31
CA LYS A 165 11.32 -15.02 -4.30
C LYS A 165 11.54 -14.42 -2.91
N SER A 166 10.70 -13.46 -2.52
CA SER A 166 10.67 -12.97 -1.14
C SER A 166 9.85 -13.95 -0.30
N ASP A 167 10.53 -14.95 0.29
CA ASP A 167 9.93 -15.88 1.27
C ASP A 167 9.68 -15.20 2.64
N SER A 168 9.93 -13.90 2.76
CA SER A 168 9.71 -13.17 4.02
C SER A 168 8.22 -12.91 4.24
N ARG A 169 7.61 -13.73 5.10
CA ARG A 169 6.26 -13.53 5.66
C ARG A 169 6.27 -12.41 6.70
N ASP A 170 6.85 -11.27 6.34
CA ASP A 170 7.06 -10.14 7.23
C ASP A 170 5.98 -9.08 7.10
N SER A 171 5.20 -9.13 6.01
CA SER A 171 4.14 -8.17 5.74
C SER A 171 2.88 -8.85 5.23
N ILE A 172 1.75 -8.26 5.57
CA ILE A 172 0.43 -8.67 5.09
C ILE A 172 -0.20 -7.54 4.31
N ILE A 173 -1.06 -7.91 3.36
CA ILE A 173 -2.02 -7.02 2.73
C ILE A 173 -3.38 -7.26 3.38
N VAL A 174 -3.98 -6.21 3.92
CA VAL A 174 -5.24 -6.27 4.67
C VAL A 174 -6.40 -6.16 3.69
N TYR A 175 -7.37 -7.06 3.82
CA TYR A 175 -8.53 -7.11 2.95
C TYR A 175 -9.63 -6.20 3.51
N TRP A 176 -9.90 -5.07 2.83
CA TRP A 176 -11.08 -4.24 3.13
C TRP A 176 -12.37 -4.89 2.63
N LYS A 177 -12.22 -5.69 1.57
CA LYS A 177 -13.09 -6.76 1.09
C LYS A 177 -12.19 -7.88 0.58
N THR A 178 -12.71 -9.09 0.51
CA THR A 178 -11.93 -10.26 0.07
C THR A 178 -11.65 -10.20 -1.44
N PRO A 179 -10.62 -10.90 -1.94
CA PRO A 179 -10.40 -11.04 -3.38
C PRO A 179 -11.64 -11.56 -4.13
N ASP A 180 -12.41 -12.46 -3.52
CA ASP A 180 -13.66 -12.98 -4.07
C ASP A 180 -14.74 -11.88 -4.21
N ASP A 181 -14.90 -11.03 -3.20
CA ASP A 181 -15.84 -9.90 -3.24
C ASP A 181 -15.44 -8.88 -4.32
N TRP A 182 -14.14 -8.56 -4.41
CA TRP A 182 -13.62 -7.69 -5.46
C TRP A 182 -13.82 -8.30 -6.85
N ALA A 183 -13.56 -9.60 -6.99
CA ALA A 183 -13.75 -10.33 -8.24
C ALA A 183 -15.22 -10.26 -8.69
N ALA A 184 -16.16 -10.49 -7.76
CA ALA A 184 -17.59 -10.41 -8.05
C ALA A 184 -18.00 -9.00 -8.52
N MET A 185 -17.54 -7.93 -7.85
CA MET A 185 -17.86 -6.56 -8.25
C MET A 185 -17.26 -6.16 -9.61
N ILE A 186 -16.00 -6.54 -9.86
CA ILE A 186 -15.33 -6.26 -11.15
C ILE A 186 -16.09 -6.94 -12.28
N LEU A 187 -16.47 -8.19 -12.07
CA LEU A 187 -17.19 -8.99 -13.04
C LEU A 187 -18.59 -8.47 -13.33
N GLU A 188 -19.36 -8.16 -12.29
CA GLU A 188 -20.68 -7.54 -12.43
C GLU A 188 -20.59 -6.23 -13.21
N PHE A 189 -19.58 -5.41 -12.92
CA PHE A 189 -19.35 -4.17 -13.66
C PHE A 189 -19.07 -4.40 -15.15
N ILE A 190 -18.16 -5.31 -15.50
CA ILE A 190 -17.81 -5.60 -16.90
C ILE A 190 -19.03 -6.13 -17.66
N GLU A 191 -19.80 -7.03 -17.04
CA GLU A 191 -21.02 -7.59 -17.63
C GLU A 191 -22.09 -6.50 -17.83
N SER A 192 -22.29 -5.62 -16.86
CA SER A 192 -23.27 -4.53 -16.93
C SER A 192 -22.95 -3.47 -18.00
N THR A 193 -21.67 -3.30 -18.34
CA THR A 193 -21.20 -2.33 -19.35
C THR A 193 -21.13 -2.91 -20.76
N GLY A 194 -21.45 -4.20 -20.94
CA GLY A 194 -21.40 -4.87 -22.24
C GLY A 194 -19.99 -5.07 -22.77
N ASN A 195 -18.97 -4.99 -21.90
CA ASN A 195 -17.56 -5.17 -22.27
C ASN A 195 -17.09 -6.62 -22.16
N SER A 196 -18.00 -7.58 -21.92
CA SER A 196 -17.70 -9.01 -21.97
C SER A 196 -17.14 -9.40 -23.34
N GLY A 197 -16.07 -10.19 -23.36
CA GLY A 197 -15.41 -10.63 -24.59
C GLY A 197 -14.31 -9.69 -25.12
N SER A 198 -14.27 -8.44 -24.66
CA SER A 198 -13.17 -7.49 -24.93
C SER A 198 -12.00 -7.71 -23.97
N ILE A 199 -10.78 -7.40 -24.43
CA ILE A 199 -9.59 -7.36 -23.57
C ILE A 199 -9.58 -5.99 -22.88
N MET A 200 -9.50 -5.98 -21.54
CA MET A 200 -9.30 -4.79 -20.74
C MET A 200 -7.93 -4.83 -20.08
N THR A 201 -7.21 -3.72 -20.12
CA THR A 201 -5.94 -3.56 -19.40
C THR A 201 -6.17 -3.42 -17.89
N LEU A 202 -5.13 -3.70 -17.09
CA LEU A 202 -5.22 -3.50 -15.63
C LEU A 202 -5.50 -2.03 -15.25
N TYR A 203 -5.02 -1.09 -16.06
CA TYR A 203 -5.29 0.33 -15.91
C TYR A 203 -6.78 0.63 -16.10
N GLU A 204 -7.39 0.15 -17.18
CA GLU A 204 -8.82 0.38 -17.44
C GLU A 204 -9.72 -0.20 -16.36
N LEU A 205 -9.32 -1.32 -15.75
CA LEU A 205 -10.07 -1.99 -14.68
C LEU A 205 -10.06 -1.24 -13.34
N THR A 206 -9.10 -0.36 -13.09
CA THR A 206 -8.94 0.28 -11.77
C THR A 206 -8.81 1.79 -11.80
N LEU A 207 -8.30 2.36 -12.89
CA LEU A 207 -8.02 3.79 -13.02
C LEU A 207 -8.67 4.44 -14.25
N GLY A 208 -9.25 3.63 -15.15
CA GLY A 208 -9.95 4.11 -16.34
C GLY A 208 -11.19 4.96 -16.03
N GLU A 209 -11.63 5.75 -17.00
CA GLU A 209 -12.79 6.63 -16.82
C GLU A 209 -14.08 5.86 -16.53
N MET A 210 -14.26 4.69 -17.14
CA MET A 210 -15.46 3.85 -16.98
C MET A 210 -15.65 3.38 -15.53
N VAL A 211 -14.56 3.16 -14.80
CA VAL A 211 -14.58 2.66 -13.42
C VAL A 211 -14.57 3.77 -12.38
N ARG A 212 -14.57 5.04 -12.80
CA ARG A 212 -14.64 6.19 -11.90
C ARG A 212 -15.94 6.14 -11.10
N GLY A 213 -15.82 6.18 -9.77
CA GLY A 213 -16.96 6.10 -8.85
C GLY A 213 -17.30 4.67 -8.40
N GLN A 214 -16.67 3.64 -8.96
CA GLN A 214 -16.74 2.28 -8.44
C GLN A 214 -15.90 2.14 -7.17
N GLU A 215 -16.30 1.25 -6.27
CA GLU A 215 -15.55 0.99 -5.02
C GLU A 215 -14.14 0.45 -5.27
N PHE A 216 -13.93 -0.22 -6.39
CA PHE A 216 -12.63 -0.77 -6.79
C PHE A 216 -11.76 0.22 -7.60
N TYR A 217 -12.20 1.48 -7.74
CA TYR A 217 -11.36 2.52 -8.30
C TYR A 217 -10.11 2.71 -7.43
N GLY A 218 -8.92 2.62 -8.04
CA GLY A 218 -7.63 2.67 -7.34
C GLY A 218 -7.32 1.43 -6.49
N LEU A 219 -7.98 0.28 -6.75
CA LEU A 219 -7.69 -0.98 -6.07
C LEU A 219 -6.19 -1.32 -6.15
N HIS A 220 -5.62 -1.73 -5.03
CA HIS A 220 -4.20 -2.09 -4.93
C HIS A 220 -3.85 -3.18 -5.96
N PRO A 221 -2.74 -3.07 -6.74
CA PRO A 221 -2.42 -4.01 -7.83
C PRO A 221 -2.35 -5.47 -7.40
N PHE A 222 -1.78 -5.73 -6.22
CA PHE A 222 -1.78 -7.06 -5.61
C PHE A 222 -3.21 -7.62 -5.46
N LEU A 223 -4.14 -6.83 -4.93
CA LEU A 223 -5.52 -7.27 -4.74
C LEU A 223 -6.26 -7.40 -6.06
N LEU A 224 -6.03 -6.48 -7.00
CA LEU A 224 -6.54 -6.62 -8.35
C LEU A 224 -6.11 -7.98 -8.91
N HIS A 225 -4.81 -8.27 -8.94
CA HIS A 225 -4.29 -9.54 -9.45
C HIS A 225 -4.91 -10.75 -8.74
N GLN A 226 -4.98 -10.76 -7.40
CA GLN A 226 -5.63 -11.84 -6.66
C GLN A 226 -7.12 -12.01 -7.04
N SER A 227 -7.84 -10.90 -7.20
CA SER A 227 -9.26 -10.90 -7.58
C SER A 227 -9.44 -11.44 -9.01
N LEU A 228 -8.57 -11.05 -9.94
CA LEU A 228 -8.62 -11.59 -11.30
C LEU A 228 -8.30 -13.09 -11.34
N GLN A 229 -7.37 -13.56 -10.50
CA GLN A 229 -7.07 -15.00 -10.36
C GLN A 229 -8.28 -15.79 -9.85
N VAL A 230 -9.14 -15.21 -9.00
CA VAL A 230 -10.41 -15.85 -8.62
C VAL A 230 -11.28 -16.11 -9.85
N LEU A 231 -11.42 -15.12 -10.74
CA LEU A 231 -12.22 -15.26 -11.97
C LEU A 231 -11.62 -16.29 -12.94
N VAL A 232 -10.28 -16.33 -13.06
CA VAL A 232 -9.59 -17.34 -13.87
C VAL A 232 -9.85 -18.75 -13.32
N ASN A 233 -9.71 -18.94 -12.01
CA ASN A 233 -9.94 -20.24 -11.36
C ASN A 233 -11.40 -20.69 -11.48
N GLN A 234 -12.33 -19.74 -11.62
CA GLN A 234 -13.75 -20.00 -11.89
C GLN A 234 -14.05 -20.22 -13.38
N ASN A 235 -13.05 -20.20 -14.27
CA ASN A 235 -13.19 -20.26 -15.73
C ASN A 235 -14.06 -19.14 -16.32
N ARG A 236 -14.12 -17.97 -15.66
CA ARG A 236 -14.87 -16.79 -16.11
C ARG A 236 -13.99 -15.73 -16.76
N ALA A 237 -12.66 -15.86 -16.64
CA ALA A 237 -11.73 -14.91 -17.20
C ALA A 237 -10.44 -15.58 -17.69
N GLN A 238 -9.73 -14.88 -18.57
CA GLN A 238 -8.39 -15.21 -19.02
C GLN A 238 -7.47 -14.00 -18.84
N LEU A 239 -6.29 -14.20 -18.25
CA LEU A 239 -5.27 -13.16 -18.16
C LEU A 239 -4.43 -13.11 -19.44
N MET A 240 -4.22 -11.91 -19.95
CA MET A 240 -3.36 -11.62 -21.08
C MET A 240 -2.00 -11.19 -20.56
N LYS A 241 -0.94 -11.80 -21.08
CA LYS A 241 0.44 -11.49 -20.73
C LYS A 241 1.14 -10.79 -21.88
N ASP A 242 2.07 -9.90 -21.55
CA ASP A 242 2.97 -9.28 -22.52
C ASP A 242 4.11 -10.23 -22.94
N GLU A 243 5.02 -9.73 -23.77
CA GLU A 243 6.19 -10.48 -24.28
C GLU A 243 7.15 -10.93 -23.15
N ASN A 244 7.13 -10.24 -22.01
CA ASN A 244 7.94 -10.56 -20.83
C ASN A 244 7.19 -11.51 -19.87
N GLY A 245 5.99 -11.95 -20.24
CA GLY A 245 5.12 -12.81 -19.44
C GLY A 245 4.38 -12.08 -18.31
N VAL A 246 4.50 -10.75 -18.22
CA VAL A 246 3.83 -9.92 -17.20
C VAL A 246 2.37 -9.76 -17.56
N VAL A 247 1.49 -9.84 -16.56
CA VAL A 247 0.04 -9.66 -16.77
C VAL A 247 -0.24 -8.22 -17.22
N ALA A 248 -0.71 -8.06 -18.46
CA ALA A 248 -1.01 -6.76 -19.07
C ALA A 248 -2.52 -6.46 -19.10
N GLY A 249 -3.36 -7.50 -19.11
CA GLY A 249 -4.80 -7.34 -19.15
C GLY A 249 -5.57 -8.61 -18.85
N MET A 250 -6.88 -8.53 -19.03
CA MET A 250 -7.83 -9.60 -18.78
C MET A 250 -8.94 -9.58 -19.83
N LYS A 251 -9.49 -10.76 -20.13
CA LYS A 251 -10.72 -10.92 -20.90
C LYS A 251 -11.71 -11.76 -20.09
N ILE A 252 -12.97 -11.31 -20.01
CA ILE A 252 -14.08 -12.13 -19.49
C ILE A 252 -14.56 -13.10 -20.59
N ILE A 253 -14.81 -14.36 -20.20
CA ILE A 253 -15.21 -15.48 -21.07
C ILE A 253 -16.72 -15.70 -21.01
#